data_AF-A0AAD7ASU6-F1
#
_entry.id   AF-A0AAD7ASU6-F1
#
_cell.length_a   1.000
_cell.length_b   1.000
_cell.length_c   1.000
_cell.angle_alpha   90.00
_cell.angle_beta   90.00
_cell.angle_gamma   90.00
#
_symmetry.space_group_name_H-M   'P 1'
#
loop_
_entity.id
_entity.type
_entity.pdbx_description
1 polymer ?
#
loop_
_entity_poly.entity_id
_entity_poly.type
_entity_poly.pdbx_seq_one_letter_code
_entity_poly.pdbx_strand_id
1 'polypeptide(L)'
;MAKPMPQKKVLKSRDLSGLADYIASDKCNNIVLMLGAGVSTSAGIPDFRSPETGLYANLARLRLPYPEAVFEINFFRENPEPFYTLAHELYPGKFRPTVTHSFIRLLAANGLLHTCFTQNIDTLERRAGVPDDKIIEAHGSFASQRCIDCQQPYDDAKMKRKILAKETPRCETPKCGGLVKPDIVFFGESLPDEFIRAIPNVAKADLLIIMGTSLTVHPFAGLAERAPLACPRVLVNLDVVGSIGRRPNDLVLLGKCDEVVRALCEKLGWGEELEALWAKTEAKVAWEEEAEAREEEAETKAEEAEEKHEGKAPTAEDVVGAIADAIGKKLNLEEEDGQSDDTTPTATPPSKDDVSTKDEAPVADPAPGKL
;
A
#
# COMPACT_ATOMS: atom_id res chain seq x y z
N MET A 1 30.16 -43.27 -10.24
CA MET A 1 29.73 -41.86 -10.18
C MET A 1 29.58 -41.36 -11.61
N ALA A 2 28.38 -40.97 -12.03
CA ALA A 2 28.18 -40.41 -13.37
C ALA A 2 28.93 -39.07 -13.47
N LYS A 3 29.73 -38.88 -14.53
CA LYS A 3 30.32 -37.56 -14.82
C LYS A 3 29.16 -36.56 -14.98
N PRO A 4 29.21 -35.38 -14.34
CA PRO A 4 28.20 -34.36 -14.58
C PRO A 4 28.18 -34.03 -16.07
N MET A 5 27.01 -34.12 -16.71
CA MET A 5 26.87 -33.76 -18.12
C MET A 5 27.30 -32.30 -18.29
N PRO A 6 28.09 -31.95 -19.31
CA PRO A 6 28.51 -30.58 -19.54
C PRO A 6 27.27 -29.73 -19.80
N GLN A 7 26.97 -28.81 -18.88
CA GLN A 7 25.87 -27.87 -19.06
C GLN A 7 26.19 -26.94 -20.23
N LYS A 8 25.25 -26.83 -21.18
CA LYS A 8 25.40 -25.98 -22.36
C LYS A 8 25.42 -24.51 -21.92
N LYS A 9 26.45 -23.77 -22.34
CA LYS A 9 26.52 -22.31 -22.16
C LYS A 9 25.41 -21.66 -22.97
N VAL A 10 24.57 -20.87 -22.31
CA VAL A 10 23.42 -20.18 -22.93
C VAL A 10 23.80 -18.77 -23.37
N LEU A 11 24.50 -18.03 -22.52
CA LEU A 11 25.03 -16.71 -22.85
C LEU A 11 26.27 -16.83 -23.75
N LYS A 12 26.37 -16.00 -24.79
CA LYS A 12 27.53 -15.96 -25.70
C LYS A 12 28.80 -15.48 -24.97
N SER A 13 28.65 -14.48 -24.10
CA SER A 13 29.69 -13.96 -23.20
C SER A 13 29.10 -13.74 -21.80
N ARG A 14 29.94 -13.79 -20.76
CA ARG A 14 29.55 -13.57 -19.35
C ARG A 14 29.81 -12.11 -18.96
N ASP A 15 29.19 -11.20 -19.70
CA ASP A 15 29.27 -9.76 -19.48
C ASP A 15 27.94 -9.10 -19.88
N LEU A 16 27.86 -7.79 -19.70
CA LEU A 16 26.69 -6.99 -20.07
C LEU A 16 26.31 -7.13 -21.55
N SER A 17 27.29 -7.27 -22.45
CA SER A 17 27.01 -7.42 -23.89
C SER A 17 26.34 -8.76 -24.17
N GLY A 18 26.82 -9.85 -23.57
CA GLY A 18 26.23 -11.17 -23.71
C GLY A 18 24.84 -11.28 -23.10
N LEU A 19 24.59 -10.53 -22.02
CA LEU A 19 23.24 -10.39 -21.45
C LEU A 19 22.30 -9.63 -22.38
N ALA A 20 22.73 -8.48 -22.90
CA ALA A 20 21.93 -7.68 -23.84
C ALA A 20 21.58 -8.49 -25.10
N ASP A 21 22.56 -9.18 -25.68
CA ASP A 21 22.37 -10.10 -26.81
C ASP A 21 21.32 -11.19 -26.53
N TYR A 22 21.29 -11.72 -25.30
CA TYR A 22 20.35 -12.77 -24.91
C TYR A 22 18.94 -12.21 -24.72
N ILE A 23 18.80 -11.07 -24.03
CA ILE A 23 17.51 -10.37 -23.85
C ILE A 23 16.91 -9.98 -25.20
N ALA A 24 17.72 -9.52 -26.16
CA ALA A 24 17.27 -9.15 -27.49
C ALA A 24 16.96 -10.37 -28.41
N SER A 25 17.23 -11.60 -27.97
CA SER A 25 17.02 -12.80 -28.77
C SER A 25 15.63 -13.40 -28.59
N ASP A 26 15.20 -14.24 -29.54
CA ASP A 26 13.96 -15.02 -29.50
C ASP A 26 13.89 -16.05 -28.36
N LYS A 27 15.00 -16.27 -27.64
CA LYS A 27 15.09 -17.21 -26.52
C LYS A 27 14.73 -16.60 -25.17
N CYS A 28 14.62 -15.28 -25.07
CA CYS A 28 14.30 -14.60 -23.82
C CYS A 28 12.95 -13.91 -23.95
N ASN A 29 11.88 -14.57 -23.49
CA ASN A 29 10.53 -14.01 -23.52
C ASN A 29 9.94 -13.85 -22.12
N ASN A 30 10.44 -14.63 -21.15
CA ASN A 30 9.95 -14.65 -19.78
C ASN A 30 11.06 -14.27 -18.79
N ILE A 31 11.17 -12.98 -18.49
CA ILE A 31 12.06 -12.47 -17.46
C ILE A 31 11.33 -12.50 -16.12
N VAL A 32 11.92 -13.20 -15.16
CA VAL A 32 11.50 -13.18 -13.76
C VAL A 32 12.49 -12.34 -12.97
N LEU A 33 11.98 -11.46 -12.11
CA LEU A 33 12.79 -10.60 -11.25
C LEU A 33 12.66 -11.00 -9.79
N MET A 34 13.75 -10.84 -9.05
CA MET A 34 13.80 -10.89 -7.59
C MET A 34 14.45 -9.61 -7.08
N LEU A 35 13.70 -8.79 -6.36
CA LEU A 35 14.13 -7.48 -5.89
C LEU A 35 14.23 -7.45 -4.37
N GLY A 36 15.17 -6.66 -3.87
CA GLY A 36 15.23 -6.26 -2.46
C GLY A 36 15.60 -4.80 -2.30
N ALA A 37 15.84 -4.38 -1.06
CA ALA A 37 15.92 -2.97 -0.71
C ALA A 37 17.01 -2.18 -1.46
N GLY A 38 18.05 -2.85 -1.95
CA GLY A 38 19.12 -2.23 -2.75
C GLY A 38 18.66 -1.62 -4.07
N VAL A 39 17.46 -1.92 -4.58
CA VAL A 39 16.90 -1.21 -5.76
C VAL A 39 16.25 0.13 -5.41
N SER A 40 15.98 0.38 -4.13
CA SER A 40 15.31 1.57 -3.60
C SER A 40 16.25 2.53 -2.86
N THR A 41 17.51 2.15 -2.62
CA THR A 41 18.47 2.99 -1.86
C THR A 41 18.75 4.34 -2.51
N SER A 42 18.80 4.41 -3.85
CA SER A 42 18.96 5.67 -4.57
C SER A 42 17.71 6.56 -4.56
N ALA A 43 16.55 6.05 -4.14
CA ALA A 43 15.36 6.85 -3.87
C ALA A 43 15.42 7.55 -2.50
N GLY A 44 16.44 7.28 -1.68
CA GLY A 44 16.54 7.78 -0.31
C GLY A 44 15.87 6.89 0.74
N ILE A 45 15.37 5.71 0.34
CA ILE A 45 14.86 4.70 1.26
C ILE A 45 16.05 3.88 1.77
N PRO A 46 16.40 3.96 3.07
CA PRO A 46 17.50 3.16 3.60
C PRO A 46 17.16 1.68 3.46
N ASP A 47 18.16 0.86 3.16
CA ASP A 47 17.97 -0.58 3.32
C ASP A 47 17.86 -0.94 4.82
N PHE A 48 17.58 -2.20 5.13
CA PHE A 48 17.47 -2.60 6.53
C PHE A 48 18.83 -2.75 7.23
N ARG A 49 19.85 -3.23 6.50
CA ARG A 49 21.03 -3.90 7.10
C ARG A 49 22.36 -3.18 6.88
N SER A 50 22.43 -2.17 6.01
CA SER A 50 23.67 -1.48 5.73
C SER A 50 24.22 -0.84 7.01
N PRO A 51 25.52 -1.00 7.30
CA PRO A 51 26.14 -0.31 8.41
C PRO A 51 25.92 1.21 8.30
N GLU A 52 25.65 1.86 9.43
CA GLU A 52 25.50 3.33 9.60
C GLU A 52 24.30 3.99 8.91
N THR A 53 23.89 3.50 7.75
CA THR A 53 22.82 4.10 6.92
C THR A 53 21.53 3.28 6.91
N GLY A 54 21.60 1.99 7.23
CA GLY A 54 20.44 1.12 7.27
C GLY A 54 19.46 1.48 8.39
N LEU A 55 18.20 1.12 8.20
CA LEU A 55 17.11 1.39 9.13
C LEU A 55 17.47 0.96 10.56
N TYR A 56 18.05 -0.23 10.73
CA TYR A 56 18.44 -0.77 12.05
C TYR A 56 19.49 0.07 12.78
N ALA A 57 20.39 0.76 12.08
CA ALA A 57 21.37 1.65 12.71
C ALA A 57 20.70 2.87 13.35
N ASN A 58 19.57 3.32 12.78
CA ASN A 58 18.85 4.53 13.21
C ASN A 58 17.76 4.25 14.26
N LEU A 59 17.52 2.98 14.61
CA LEU A 59 16.46 2.57 15.54
C LEU A 59 16.88 2.57 17.02
N ALA A 60 18.15 2.89 17.33
CA ALA A 60 18.66 2.92 18.70
C ALA A 60 17.83 3.81 19.66
N ARG A 61 17.21 4.88 19.13
CA ARG A 61 16.34 5.79 19.90
C ARG A 61 15.04 5.13 20.41
N LEU A 62 14.57 4.06 19.75
CA LEU A 62 13.31 3.38 20.08
C LEU A 62 13.44 2.38 21.24
N ARG A 63 14.64 2.25 21.84
CA ARG A 63 14.92 1.38 23.00
C ARG A 63 14.45 -0.07 22.80
N LEU A 64 14.63 -0.57 21.58
CA LEU A 64 14.28 -1.94 21.22
C LEU A 64 15.26 -2.93 21.87
N PRO A 65 14.82 -4.16 22.20
CA PRO A 65 15.73 -5.20 22.70
C PRO A 65 16.79 -5.58 21.67
N TYR A 66 16.43 -5.53 20.38
CA TYR A 66 17.29 -5.64 19.21
C TYR A 66 16.54 -5.00 18.01
N PRO A 67 17.24 -4.55 16.95
CA PRO A 67 16.64 -3.73 15.90
C PRO A 67 15.47 -4.40 15.15
N GLU A 68 15.54 -5.72 14.93
CA GLU A 68 14.53 -6.49 14.21
C GLU A 68 13.19 -6.58 14.96
N ALA A 69 13.20 -6.37 16.28
CA ALA A 69 12.01 -6.50 17.15
C ALA A 69 10.84 -5.61 16.69
N VAL A 70 11.13 -4.45 16.09
CA VAL A 70 10.08 -3.53 15.58
C VAL A 70 9.21 -4.16 14.48
N PHE A 71 9.72 -5.19 13.80
CA PHE A 71 9.01 -5.95 12.77
C PHE A 71 8.67 -7.38 13.22
N GLU A 72 8.68 -7.68 14.53
CA GLU A 72 8.21 -8.98 15.04
C GLU A 72 6.75 -8.90 15.52
N ILE A 73 5.92 -9.85 15.09
CA ILE A 73 4.48 -9.80 15.40
C ILE A 73 4.18 -9.92 16.90
N ASN A 74 4.98 -10.71 17.63
CA ASN A 74 4.81 -10.87 19.07
C ASN A 74 5.20 -9.59 19.82
N PHE A 75 6.32 -8.96 19.43
CA PHE A 75 6.71 -7.67 19.99
C PHE A 75 5.67 -6.60 19.69
N PHE A 76 5.14 -6.55 18.46
CA PHE A 76 4.08 -5.61 18.08
C PHE A 76 2.81 -5.77 18.91
N ARG A 77 2.41 -7.01 19.25
CA ARG A 77 1.26 -7.28 20.13
C ARG A 77 1.47 -6.73 21.54
N GLU A 78 2.69 -6.79 22.06
CA GLU A 78 3.05 -6.33 23.40
C GLU A 78 3.29 -4.82 23.45
N ASN A 79 3.99 -4.27 22.45
CA ASN A 79 4.41 -2.88 22.36
C ASN A 79 4.40 -2.39 20.90
N PRO A 80 3.26 -1.87 20.40
CA PRO A 80 3.14 -1.46 19.00
C PRO A 80 3.66 -0.03 18.72
N GLU A 81 3.90 0.78 19.76
CA GLU A 81 4.28 2.18 19.64
C GLU A 81 5.57 2.43 18.82
N PRO A 82 6.65 1.62 18.97
CA PRO A 82 7.84 1.77 18.14
C PRO A 82 7.56 1.61 16.65
N PHE A 83 6.68 0.67 16.28
CA PHE A 83 6.31 0.47 14.89
C PHE A 83 5.52 1.66 14.34
N TYR A 84 4.52 2.18 15.05
CA TYR A 84 3.75 3.33 14.55
C TYR A 84 4.59 4.61 14.48
N THR A 85 5.54 4.79 15.40
CA THR A 85 6.53 5.87 15.32
C THR A 85 7.34 5.76 14.03
N LEU A 86 7.76 4.54 13.66
CA LEU A 86 8.50 4.28 12.44
C LEU A 86 7.62 4.40 11.19
N ALA A 87 6.38 3.92 11.22
CA ALA A 87 5.42 3.98 10.12
C ALA A 87 5.11 5.42 9.70
N HIS A 88 5.06 6.35 10.65
CA HIS A 88 4.95 7.79 10.37
C HIS A 88 6.13 8.33 9.54
N GLU A 89 7.34 7.84 9.80
CA GLU A 89 8.54 8.24 9.07
C GLU A 89 8.62 7.59 7.67
N LEU A 90 8.10 6.37 7.54
CA LEU A 90 8.15 5.55 6.32
C LEU A 90 6.90 5.67 5.43
N TYR A 91 5.93 6.51 5.78
CA TYR A 91 4.64 6.57 5.08
C TYR A 91 4.82 6.82 3.56
N PRO A 92 4.10 6.09 2.68
CA PRO A 92 4.21 6.20 1.22
C PRO A 92 4.00 7.62 0.68
N GLY A 93 4.46 7.86 -0.56
CA GLY A 93 4.27 9.13 -1.29
C GLY A 93 5.55 9.95 -1.44
N LYS A 94 6.43 9.93 -0.43
CA LYS A 94 7.63 10.80 -0.35
C LYS A 94 8.78 10.45 -1.32
N PHE A 95 8.81 9.22 -1.83
CA PHE A 95 10.01 8.71 -2.51
C PHE A 95 9.78 8.50 -4.00
N ARG A 96 10.64 9.05 -4.86
CA ARG A 96 10.54 8.83 -6.30
C ARG A 96 11.06 7.42 -6.67
N PRO A 97 10.37 6.66 -7.55
CA PRO A 97 10.92 5.42 -8.07
C PRO A 97 12.29 5.61 -8.75
N THR A 98 13.18 4.64 -8.58
CA THR A 98 14.54 4.69 -9.14
C THR A 98 14.56 4.36 -10.64
N VAL A 99 15.73 4.52 -11.25
CA VAL A 99 15.97 4.12 -12.64
C VAL A 99 15.73 2.62 -12.80
N THR A 100 16.15 1.83 -11.81
CA THR A 100 15.89 0.38 -11.77
C THR A 100 14.40 0.07 -11.84
N HIS A 101 13.54 0.81 -11.12
CA HIS A 101 12.09 0.61 -11.20
C HIS A 101 11.53 0.92 -12.60
N SER A 102 12.06 1.96 -13.25
CA SER A 102 11.68 2.33 -14.62
C SER A 102 12.12 1.28 -15.65
N PHE A 103 13.24 0.59 -15.42
CA PHE A 103 13.64 -0.55 -16.22
C PHE A 103 12.67 -1.74 -16.09
N ILE A 104 12.15 -2.01 -14.90
CA ILE A 104 11.12 -3.05 -14.71
C ILE A 104 9.86 -2.70 -15.52
N ARG A 105 9.44 -1.43 -15.46
CA ARG A 105 8.34 -0.92 -16.28
C ARG A 105 8.62 -1.10 -17.78
N LEU A 106 9.86 -0.89 -18.20
CA LEU A 106 10.28 -1.03 -19.59
C LEU A 106 10.28 -2.49 -20.06
N LEU A 107 10.71 -3.43 -19.21
CA LEU A 107 10.57 -4.86 -19.47
C LEU A 107 9.10 -5.27 -19.68
N ALA A 108 8.19 -4.70 -18.88
CA ALA A 108 6.76 -4.93 -19.05
C ALA A 108 6.21 -4.33 -20.36
N ALA A 109 6.62 -3.10 -20.72
CA ALA A 109 6.26 -2.46 -22.00
C ALA A 109 6.69 -3.30 -23.21
N ASN A 110 7.87 -3.92 -23.14
CA ASN A 110 8.41 -4.77 -24.20
C ASN A 110 7.86 -6.21 -24.18
N GLY A 111 6.91 -6.52 -23.29
CA GLY A 111 6.30 -7.85 -23.20
C GLY A 111 7.23 -8.94 -22.63
N LEU A 112 8.37 -8.56 -22.03
CA LEU A 112 9.38 -9.48 -21.52
C LEU A 112 9.19 -9.83 -20.04
N LEU A 113 8.52 -8.97 -19.27
CA LEU A 113 8.31 -9.21 -17.84
C LEU A 113 7.24 -10.29 -17.60
N HIS A 114 7.69 -11.42 -17.05
CA HIS A 114 6.79 -12.49 -16.62
C HIS A 114 6.28 -12.25 -15.19
N THR A 115 7.19 -12.08 -14.23
CA THR A 115 6.84 -11.84 -12.81
C THR A 115 7.94 -11.07 -12.11
N CYS A 116 7.55 -10.12 -11.28
CA CYS A 116 8.41 -9.32 -10.43
C CYS A 116 8.16 -9.66 -8.96
N PHE A 117 9.02 -10.50 -8.38
CA PHE A 117 8.99 -10.76 -6.94
C PHE A 117 9.78 -9.66 -6.23
N THR A 118 9.15 -8.99 -5.26
CA THR A 118 9.81 -7.96 -4.45
C THR A 118 9.73 -8.29 -2.96
N GLN A 119 10.83 -8.04 -2.26
CA GLN A 119 10.88 -8.04 -0.79
C GLN A 119 10.51 -6.68 -0.21
N ASN A 120 10.43 -5.65 -1.04
CA ASN A 120 10.21 -4.28 -0.63
C ASN A 120 8.73 -4.07 -0.31
N ILE A 121 8.48 -3.13 0.58
CA ILE A 121 7.15 -2.73 1.04
C ILE A 121 6.81 -1.30 0.60
N ASP A 122 7.71 -0.65 -0.14
CA ASP A 122 7.72 0.78 -0.47
C ASP A 122 6.79 1.16 -1.64
N THR A 123 6.25 0.17 -2.37
CA THR A 123 5.33 0.32 -3.51
C THR A 123 5.93 1.01 -4.75
N LEU A 124 7.26 1.20 -4.82
CA LEU A 124 7.90 1.94 -5.91
C LEU A 124 7.76 1.24 -7.27
N GLU A 125 7.57 -0.08 -7.31
CA GLU A 125 7.26 -0.83 -8.53
C GLU A 125 5.93 -0.37 -9.14
N ARG A 126 4.87 -0.28 -8.32
CA ARG A 126 3.54 0.20 -8.74
C ARG A 126 3.61 1.65 -9.19
N ARG A 127 4.33 2.50 -8.45
CA ARG A 127 4.49 3.93 -8.79
C ARG A 127 5.27 4.16 -10.08
N ALA A 128 6.24 3.29 -10.39
CA ALA A 128 6.90 3.27 -11.70
C ALA A 128 5.97 2.79 -12.84
N GLY A 129 4.77 2.29 -12.50
CA GLY A 129 3.74 1.85 -13.44
C GLY A 129 3.89 0.40 -13.88
N VAL A 130 4.64 -0.42 -13.14
CA VAL A 130 4.69 -1.86 -13.41
C VAL A 130 3.27 -2.42 -13.23
N PRO A 131 2.75 -3.24 -14.16
CA PRO A 131 1.39 -3.78 -14.06
C PRO A 131 1.20 -4.60 -12.78
N ASP A 132 0.09 -4.37 -12.07
CA ASP A 132 -0.18 -5.01 -10.78
C ASP A 132 -0.18 -6.54 -10.84
N ASP A 133 -0.66 -7.14 -11.94
CA ASP A 133 -0.68 -8.58 -12.16
C ASP A 133 0.71 -9.21 -12.32
N LYS A 134 1.75 -8.37 -12.48
CA LYS A 134 3.13 -8.80 -12.58
C LYS A 134 3.87 -8.70 -11.25
N ILE A 135 3.35 -7.96 -10.27
CA ILE A 135 4.05 -7.68 -9.01
C ILE A 135 3.60 -8.69 -7.97
N ILE A 136 4.57 -9.32 -7.32
CA ILE A 136 4.34 -10.23 -6.19
C ILE A 136 5.11 -9.68 -4.99
N GLU A 137 4.38 -9.01 -4.10
CA GLU A 137 4.88 -8.40 -2.86
C GLU A 137 5.05 -9.49 -1.79
N ALA A 138 6.23 -10.10 -1.73
CA ALA A 138 6.49 -11.25 -0.87
C ALA A 138 6.38 -10.92 0.62
N HIS A 139 6.66 -9.67 0.99
CA HIS A 139 6.52 -9.16 2.35
C HIS A 139 5.36 -8.17 2.47
N GLY A 140 4.40 -8.22 1.53
CA GLY A 140 3.27 -7.30 1.50
C GLY A 140 3.67 -5.86 1.22
N SER A 141 2.81 -4.90 1.56
CA SER A 141 3.06 -3.48 1.29
C SER A 141 2.22 -2.56 2.19
N PHE A 142 2.52 -1.27 2.15
CA PHE A 142 1.70 -0.23 2.78
C PHE A 142 0.42 0.12 1.99
N ALA A 143 0.09 -0.62 0.93
CA ALA A 143 -1.05 -0.30 0.06
C ALA A 143 -2.43 -0.59 0.68
N SER A 144 -2.48 -1.39 1.75
CA SER A 144 -3.70 -1.67 2.51
C SER A 144 -3.37 -2.02 3.95
N GLN A 145 -4.38 -2.08 4.83
CA GLN A 145 -4.22 -2.45 6.25
C GLN A 145 -5.38 -3.31 6.75
N ARG A 146 -5.07 -4.17 7.72
CA ARG A 146 -6.03 -5.09 8.34
C ARG A 146 -5.78 -5.27 9.83
N CYS A 147 -6.83 -5.68 10.54
CA CYS A 147 -6.71 -6.14 11.92
C CYS A 147 -5.89 -7.43 11.99
N ILE A 148 -4.91 -7.48 12.91
CA ILE A 148 -4.04 -8.66 13.08
C ILE A 148 -4.78 -9.89 13.64
N ASP A 149 -5.96 -9.70 14.23
CA ASP A 149 -6.73 -10.77 14.86
C ASP A 149 -7.85 -11.29 13.97
N CYS A 150 -8.71 -10.41 13.45
CA CYS A 150 -9.87 -10.81 12.64
C CYS A 150 -9.68 -10.61 11.13
N GLN A 151 -8.55 -10.06 10.68
CA GLN A 151 -8.22 -9.82 9.27
C GLN A 151 -9.19 -8.87 8.53
N GLN A 152 -10.07 -8.18 9.27
CA GLN A 152 -10.96 -7.17 8.71
C GLN A 152 -10.13 -6.02 8.11
N PRO A 153 -10.39 -5.62 6.85
CA PRO A 153 -9.82 -4.42 6.26
C PRO A 153 -10.11 -3.18 7.10
N TYR A 154 -9.12 -2.29 7.16
CA TYR A 154 -9.23 -1.02 7.83
C TYR A 154 -9.07 0.11 6.80
N ASP A 155 -9.81 1.20 7.00
CA ASP A 155 -9.87 2.31 6.05
C ASP A 155 -8.54 3.09 5.97
N ASP A 156 -8.11 3.43 4.75
CA ASP A 156 -6.84 4.13 4.48
C ASP A 156 -6.78 5.52 5.12
N ALA A 157 -7.83 6.32 4.95
CA ALA A 157 -7.89 7.69 5.48
C ALA A 157 -7.88 7.69 7.02
N LYS A 158 -8.59 6.74 7.64
CA LYS A 158 -8.52 6.53 9.10
C LYS A 158 -7.12 6.10 9.55
N MET A 159 -6.48 5.17 8.84
CA MET A 159 -5.13 4.73 9.16
C MET A 159 -4.14 5.89 9.11
N LYS A 160 -4.19 6.69 8.04
CA LYS A 160 -3.36 7.89 7.86
C LYS A 160 -3.52 8.85 9.03
N ARG A 161 -4.77 9.23 9.36
CA ARG A 161 -5.07 10.12 10.49
C ARG A 161 -4.53 9.60 11.82
N LYS A 162 -4.71 8.30 12.11
CA LYS A 162 -4.19 7.69 13.34
C LYS A 162 -2.65 7.71 13.40
N ILE A 163 -1.97 7.37 12.30
CA ILE A 163 -0.51 7.41 12.23
C ILE A 163 0.02 8.83 12.40
N LEU A 164 -0.60 9.84 11.74
CA LEU A 164 -0.24 11.25 11.87
C LEU A 164 -0.46 11.79 13.28
N ALA A 165 -1.57 11.42 13.91
CA ALA A 165 -1.87 11.75 15.31
C ALA A 165 -1.03 10.96 16.33
N LYS A 166 -0.17 10.03 15.88
CA LYS A 166 0.59 9.08 16.72
C LYS A 166 -0.29 8.25 17.65
N GLU A 167 -1.51 7.98 17.21
CA GLU A 167 -2.45 7.12 17.91
C GLU A 167 -2.37 5.69 17.40
N THR A 168 -2.58 4.72 18.29
CA THR A 168 -2.60 3.29 17.91
C THR A 168 -3.93 2.94 17.23
N PRO A 169 -3.93 2.55 15.94
CA PRO A 169 -5.11 2.02 15.25
C PRO A 169 -5.62 0.72 15.89
N ARG A 170 -6.94 0.65 16.07
CA ARG A 170 -7.62 -0.53 16.61
C ARG A 170 -8.82 -0.90 15.74
N CYS A 171 -9.11 -2.19 15.71
CA CYS A 171 -10.20 -2.77 14.95
C CYS A 171 -11.56 -2.32 15.49
N GLU A 172 -12.40 -1.82 14.58
CA GLU A 172 -13.75 -1.33 14.88
C GLU A 172 -14.80 -2.46 14.89
N THR A 173 -14.42 -3.69 14.47
CA THR A 173 -15.31 -4.84 14.50
C THR A 173 -15.77 -5.11 15.94
N PRO A 174 -17.09 -5.20 16.21
CA PRO A 174 -17.62 -5.45 17.54
C PRO A 174 -16.97 -6.69 18.18
N LYS A 175 -16.52 -6.54 19.43
CA LYS A 175 -15.85 -7.58 20.23
C LYS A 175 -14.44 -8.00 19.77
N CYS A 176 -13.86 -7.37 18.72
CA CYS A 176 -12.48 -7.62 18.33
C CYS A 176 -11.50 -6.69 19.07
N GLY A 177 -11.51 -5.38 18.76
CA GLY A 177 -10.61 -4.40 19.39
C GLY A 177 -9.11 -4.61 19.18
N GLY A 178 -8.74 -5.56 18.32
CA GLY A 178 -7.36 -5.92 17.99
C GLY A 178 -6.57 -4.79 17.34
N LEU A 179 -5.25 -4.91 17.34
CA LEU A 179 -4.37 -3.95 16.64
C LEU A 179 -4.58 -4.03 15.13
N VAL A 180 -4.40 -2.91 14.44
CA VAL A 180 -4.46 -2.83 12.99
C VAL A 180 -3.12 -2.37 12.47
N LYS A 181 -2.55 -3.08 11.49
CA LYS A 181 -1.30 -2.68 10.82
C LYS A 181 -1.48 -2.68 9.31
N PRO A 182 -0.61 -1.96 8.57
CA PRO A 182 -0.45 -2.17 7.14
C PRO A 182 -0.22 -3.65 6.81
N ASP A 183 -0.63 -4.08 5.62
CA ASP A 183 -0.52 -5.44 5.11
C ASP A 183 0.94 -5.80 4.74
N ILE A 184 1.89 -5.39 5.57
CA ILE A 184 3.29 -5.79 5.55
C ILE A 184 3.50 -7.01 6.44
N VAL A 185 4.37 -7.92 6.02
CA VAL A 185 4.61 -9.19 6.72
C VAL A 185 5.66 -8.99 7.80
N PHE A 186 5.28 -9.20 9.05
CA PHE A 186 6.19 -9.20 10.18
C PHE A 186 6.87 -10.56 10.34
N PHE A 187 8.03 -10.58 10.98
CA PHE A 187 8.65 -11.82 11.44
C PHE A 187 7.68 -12.56 12.38
N GLY A 188 7.48 -13.85 12.11
CA GLY A 188 6.49 -14.70 12.78
C GLY A 188 5.15 -14.79 12.05
N GLU A 189 4.90 -13.98 11.02
CA GLU A 189 3.71 -14.10 10.17
C GLU A 189 3.95 -15.02 8.97
N SER A 190 2.84 -15.52 8.40
CA SER A 190 2.88 -16.24 7.12
C SER A 190 3.02 -15.25 5.96
N LEU A 191 3.77 -15.62 4.93
CA LEU A 191 3.82 -14.85 3.68
C LEU A 191 2.45 -14.89 2.98
N PRO A 192 2.14 -13.93 2.09
CA PRO A 192 0.86 -13.87 1.40
C PRO A 192 0.65 -15.12 0.53
N ASP A 193 -0.58 -15.63 0.47
CA ASP A 193 -0.90 -16.79 -0.37
C ASP A 193 -0.56 -16.57 -1.84
N GLU A 194 -0.66 -15.33 -2.30
CA GLU A 194 -0.26 -14.93 -3.65
C GLU A 194 1.22 -15.22 -3.93
N PHE A 195 2.10 -14.93 -2.97
CA PHE A 195 3.51 -15.27 -3.08
C PHE A 195 3.70 -16.79 -3.25
N ILE A 196 3.02 -17.59 -2.41
CA ILE A 196 3.10 -19.05 -2.47
C ILE A 196 2.60 -19.59 -3.81
N ARG A 197 1.46 -19.08 -4.30
CA ARG A 197 0.90 -19.45 -5.61
C ARG A 197 1.79 -19.03 -6.78
N ALA A 198 2.57 -17.97 -6.63
CA ALA A 198 3.45 -17.46 -7.66
C ALA A 198 4.79 -18.21 -7.74
N ILE A 199 5.26 -18.92 -6.70
CA ILE A 199 6.54 -19.65 -6.70
C ILE A 199 6.79 -20.47 -7.98
N PRO A 200 5.81 -21.23 -8.54
CA PRO A 200 6.01 -21.99 -9.78
C PRO A 200 6.36 -21.12 -11.00
N ASN A 201 6.07 -19.82 -10.99
CA ASN A 201 6.42 -18.91 -12.08
C ASN A 201 7.93 -18.80 -12.30
N VAL A 202 8.76 -19.02 -11.27
CA VAL A 202 10.23 -19.01 -11.42
C VAL A 202 10.70 -20.12 -12.37
N ALA A 203 9.98 -21.25 -12.43
CA ALA A 203 10.32 -22.35 -13.33
C ALA A 203 10.04 -22.02 -14.81
N LYS A 204 9.25 -20.98 -15.09
CA LYS A 204 8.95 -20.49 -16.45
C LYS A 204 9.98 -19.46 -16.95
N ALA A 205 10.96 -19.09 -16.13
CA ALA A 205 11.92 -18.06 -16.47
C ALA A 205 12.87 -18.52 -17.60
N ASP A 206 12.94 -17.73 -18.66
CA ASP A 206 14.02 -17.81 -19.65
C ASP A 206 15.27 -17.08 -19.15
N LEU A 207 15.08 -16.14 -18.23
CA LEU A 207 16.09 -15.35 -17.54
C LEU A 207 15.59 -14.98 -16.13
N LEU A 208 16.41 -15.23 -15.11
CA LEU A 208 16.19 -14.73 -13.76
C LEU A 208 17.15 -13.57 -13.49
N ILE A 209 16.63 -12.39 -13.14
CA ILE A 209 17.46 -11.25 -12.71
C ILE A 209 17.19 -10.97 -11.23
N ILE A 210 18.26 -10.98 -10.42
CA ILE A 210 18.24 -10.77 -8.99
C ILE A 210 18.93 -9.44 -8.71
N MET A 211 18.24 -8.50 -8.07
CA MET A 211 18.73 -7.13 -7.93
C MET A 211 18.59 -6.63 -6.49
N GLY A 212 19.66 -6.04 -5.96
CA GLY A 212 19.62 -5.29 -4.71
C GLY A 212 19.14 -6.09 -3.49
N THR A 213 19.45 -7.39 -3.40
CA THR A 213 19.03 -8.23 -2.26
C THR A 213 20.21 -9.03 -1.70
N SER A 214 20.22 -9.22 -0.38
CA SER A 214 21.20 -10.07 0.31
C SER A 214 20.92 -11.57 0.15
N LEU A 215 19.71 -11.95 -0.32
CA LEU A 215 19.22 -13.33 -0.36
C LEU A 215 19.37 -14.09 0.99
N THR A 216 19.15 -13.41 2.11
CA THR A 216 19.24 -14.02 3.45
C THR A 216 17.90 -14.37 4.08
N VAL A 217 16.79 -13.78 3.59
CA VAL A 217 15.45 -13.99 4.15
C VAL A 217 14.74 -15.10 3.40
N HIS A 218 14.40 -16.17 4.12
CA HIS A 218 13.59 -17.27 3.60
C HIS A 218 12.09 -17.04 3.86
N PRO A 219 11.20 -17.55 2.99
CA PRO A 219 11.47 -18.43 1.84
C PRO A 219 11.94 -17.73 0.56
N PHE A 220 11.91 -16.39 0.49
CA PHE A 220 12.22 -15.61 -0.72
C PHE A 220 13.57 -15.95 -1.35
N ALA A 221 14.64 -16.04 -0.53
CA ALA A 221 15.98 -16.41 -1.01
C ALA A 221 16.01 -17.75 -1.76
N GLY A 222 15.14 -18.68 -1.40
CA GLY A 222 15.02 -19.99 -2.03
C GLY A 222 14.46 -19.96 -3.46
N LEU A 223 13.81 -18.86 -3.88
CA LEU A 223 13.31 -18.72 -5.25
C LEU A 223 14.45 -18.81 -6.27
N ALA A 224 15.64 -18.27 -5.97
CA ALA A 224 16.78 -18.29 -6.87
C ALA A 224 17.23 -19.72 -7.24
N GLU A 225 16.94 -20.71 -6.39
CA GLU A 225 17.24 -22.11 -6.66
C GLU A 225 16.16 -22.83 -7.46
N ARG A 226 14.95 -22.28 -7.53
CA ARG A 226 13.83 -22.81 -8.32
C ARG A 226 14.01 -22.57 -9.82
N ALA A 227 14.87 -21.63 -10.23
CA ALA A 227 15.16 -21.38 -11.63
C ALA A 227 15.75 -22.64 -12.30
N PRO A 228 15.30 -22.99 -13.53
CA PRO A 228 15.83 -24.15 -14.25
C PRO A 228 17.35 -24.10 -14.39
N LEU A 229 18.02 -25.25 -14.40
CA LEU A 229 19.50 -25.28 -14.51
C LEU A 229 20.03 -24.64 -15.81
N ALA A 230 19.23 -24.68 -16.87
CA ALA A 230 19.57 -24.04 -18.14
C ALA A 230 19.28 -22.53 -18.15
N CYS A 231 18.38 -22.04 -17.30
CA CYS A 231 18.04 -20.63 -17.19
C CYS A 231 19.24 -19.84 -16.65
N PRO A 232 19.74 -18.82 -17.38
CA PRO A 232 20.73 -17.91 -16.84
C PRO A 232 20.18 -17.16 -15.62
N ARG A 233 21.00 -17.02 -14.58
CA ARG A 233 20.71 -16.17 -13.42
C ARG A 233 21.68 -15.01 -13.41
N VAL A 234 21.16 -13.79 -13.37
CA VAL A 234 21.95 -12.56 -13.35
C VAL A 234 21.81 -11.94 -11.97
N LEU A 235 22.92 -11.67 -11.30
CA LEU A 235 22.95 -10.87 -10.08
C LEU A 235 23.42 -9.46 -10.43
N VAL A 236 22.65 -8.46 -10.05
CA VAL A 236 23.04 -7.04 -10.03
C VAL A 236 23.01 -6.56 -8.58
N ASN A 237 24.18 -6.43 -7.97
CA ASN A 237 24.27 -6.10 -6.55
C ASN A 237 25.64 -5.54 -6.19
N LEU A 238 25.81 -4.96 -5.00
CA LEU A 238 27.13 -4.54 -4.52
C LEU A 238 28.02 -5.74 -4.17
N ASP A 239 27.42 -6.79 -3.59
CA ASP A 239 28.11 -7.99 -3.13
C ASP A 239 27.61 -9.26 -3.82
N VAL A 240 28.47 -10.28 -3.87
CA VAL A 240 28.05 -11.63 -4.28
C VAL A 240 27.21 -12.26 -3.17
N VAL A 241 26.00 -12.73 -3.51
CA VAL A 241 25.03 -13.24 -2.54
C VAL A 241 24.51 -14.62 -2.91
N GLY A 242 24.06 -15.37 -1.89
CA GLY A 242 23.50 -16.70 -2.05
C GLY A 242 24.44 -17.67 -2.77
N SER A 243 23.91 -18.41 -3.75
CA SER A 243 24.68 -19.34 -4.58
C SER A 243 25.09 -18.76 -5.94
N ILE A 244 24.79 -17.48 -6.21
CA ILE A 244 24.93 -16.92 -7.55
C ILE A 244 26.40 -16.82 -7.94
N GLY A 245 26.72 -17.23 -9.16
CA GLY A 245 28.08 -17.34 -9.68
C GLY A 245 28.61 -18.79 -9.67
N ARG A 246 27.91 -19.72 -9.01
CA ARG A 246 28.30 -21.14 -8.96
C ARG A 246 27.81 -21.94 -10.17
N ARG A 247 26.73 -21.52 -10.85
CA ARG A 247 26.26 -22.21 -12.07
C ARG A 247 27.01 -21.68 -13.31
N PRO A 248 27.24 -22.51 -14.34
CA PRO A 248 27.87 -22.11 -15.60
C PRO A 248 27.21 -20.91 -16.30
N ASN A 249 25.88 -20.78 -16.18
CA ASN A 249 25.10 -19.71 -16.78
C ASN A 249 24.78 -18.57 -15.79
N ASP A 250 25.39 -18.54 -14.61
CA ASP A 250 25.27 -17.40 -13.72
C ASP A 250 26.15 -16.24 -14.24
N LEU A 251 25.62 -15.02 -14.19
CA LEU A 251 26.33 -13.78 -14.46
C LEU A 251 26.25 -12.90 -13.21
N VAL A 252 27.41 -12.40 -12.76
CA VAL A 252 27.49 -11.52 -11.59
C VAL A 252 27.98 -10.16 -12.07
N LEU A 253 27.15 -9.14 -11.88
CA LEU A 253 27.40 -7.75 -12.22
C LEU A 253 27.46 -6.94 -10.93
N LEU A 254 28.67 -6.69 -10.45
CA LEU A 254 28.86 -5.93 -9.21
C LEU A 254 28.82 -4.43 -9.49
N GLY A 255 27.98 -3.71 -8.76
CA GLY A 255 27.78 -2.28 -8.91
C GLY A 255 26.42 -1.83 -8.39
N LYS A 256 26.18 -0.51 -8.41
CA LYS A 256 24.86 0.02 -8.05
C LYS A 256 23.84 -0.39 -9.11
N CYS A 257 22.63 -0.76 -8.68
CA CYS A 257 21.57 -1.22 -9.56
C CYS A 257 21.32 -0.25 -10.72
N ASP A 258 21.16 1.04 -10.44
CA ASP A 258 20.87 2.05 -11.47
C ASP A 258 21.99 2.21 -12.50
N GLU A 259 23.26 2.13 -12.08
CA GLU A 259 24.42 2.26 -12.98
C GLU A 259 24.51 1.06 -13.93
N VAL A 260 24.31 -0.16 -13.40
CA VAL A 260 24.31 -1.39 -14.20
C VAL A 260 23.10 -1.44 -15.14
N VAL A 261 21.92 -1.00 -14.69
CA VAL A 261 20.70 -0.92 -15.49
C VAL A 261 20.87 0.04 -16.66
N ARG A 262 21.42 1.24 -16.42
CA ARG A 262 21.72 2.19 -17.50
C ARG A 262 22.66 1.57 -18.53
N ALA A 263 23.77 0.99 -18.07
CA ALA A 263 24.74 0.34 -18.97
C ALA A 263 24.16 -0.83 -19.77
N LEU A 264 23.20 -1.58 -19.18
CA LEU A 264 22.47 -2.63 -19.89
C LEU A 264 21.52 -2.04 -20.94
N CYS A 265 20.75 -1.01 -20.58
CA CYS A 265 19.81 -0.37 -21.49
C CYS A 265 20.50 0.33 -22.66
N GLU A 266 21.67 0.94 -22.46
CA GLU A 266 22.50 1.46 -23.55
C GLU A 266 22.84 0.37 -24.57
N LYS A 267 23.20 -0.83 -24.11
CA LYS A 267 23.51 -1.97 -24.99
C LYS A 267 22.28 -2.54 -25.70
N LEU A 268 21.10 -2.40 -25.11
CA LEU A 268 19.83 -2.78 -25.70
C LEU A 268 19.26 -1.71 -26.65
N GLY A 269 19.85 -0.51 -26.69
CA GLY A 269 19.29 0.64 -27.43
C GLY A 269 18.06 1.25 -26.73
N TRP A 270 17.92 1.04 -25.42
CA TRP A 270 16.79 1.46 -24.60
C TRP A 270 17.09 2.66 -23.69
N GLY A 271 18.30 3.25 -23.80
CA GLY A 271 18.75 4.33 -22.90
C GLY A 271 17.81 5.54 -22.87
N GLU A 272 17.45 6.06 -24.05
CA GLU A 272 16.54 7.22 -24.14
C GLU A 272 15.13 6.91 -23.59
N GLU A 273 14.60 5.72 -23.89
CA GLU A 273 13.27 5.30 -23.41
C GLU A 273 13.26 5.12 -21.89
N LEU A 274 14.33 4.54 -21.32
CA LEU A 274 14.51 4.39 -19.88
C LEU A 274 14.47 5.75 -19.17
N GLU A 275 15.30 6.69 -19.63
CA GLU A 275 15.37 8.03 -19.01
C GLU A 275 14.05 8.80 -19.19
N ALA A 276 13.38 8.66 -20.33
CA ALA A 276 12.07 9.27 -20.55
C ALA A 276 10.98 8.67 -19.64
N LEU A 277 10.99 7.35 -19.40
CA LEU A 277 10.09 6.70 -18.45
C LEU A 277 10.37 7.15 -17.02
N TRP A 278 11.65 7.23 -16.64
CA TRP A 278 12.04 7.67 -15.30
C TRP A 278 11.72 9.15 -15.06
N ALA A 279 11.90 10.02 -16.07
CA ALA A 279 11.52 11.43 -15.97
C ALA A 279 10.01 11.60 -15.69
N LYS A 280 9.16 10.75 -16.29
CA LYS A 280 7.70 10.78 -16.04
C LYS A 280 7.32 10.44 -14.61
N THR A 281 8.16 9.71 -13.85
CA THR A 281 7.85 9.42 -12.44
C THR A 281 7.95 10.68 -11.58
N GLU A 282 8.85 11.61 -11.91
CA GLU A 282 9.02 12.88 -11.19
C GLU A 282 7.76 13.76 -11.27
N ALA A 283 7.20 13.89 -12.47
CA ALA A 283 5.98 14.65 -12.69
C ALA A 283 4.78 14.08 -11.92
N LYS A 284 4.73 12.75 -11.74
CA LYS A 284 3.71 12.11 -10.92
C LYS A 284 3.88 12.41 -9.44
N VAL A 285 5.11 12.33 -8.91
CA VAL A 285 5.38 12.66 -7.49
C VAL A 285 4.99 14.09 -7.19
N ALA A 286 5.39 15.06 -8.02
CA ALA A 286 5.05 16.46 -7.81
C ALA A 286 3.53 16.69 -7.80
N TRP A 287 2.77 16.00 -8.67
CA TRP A 287 1.32 16.09 -8.69
C TRP A 287 0.66 15.43 -7.47
N GLU A 288 1.16 14.28 -7.03
CA GLU A 288 0.71 13.59 -5.80
C GLU A 288 0.94 14.46 -4.57
N GLU A 289 2.13 15.06 -4.43
CA GLU A 289 2.47 15.98 -3.31
C GLU A 289 1.57 17.22 -3.30
N GLU A 290 1.30 17.82 -4.47
CA GLU A 290 0.37 18.94 -4.58
C GLU A 290 -1.07 18.56 -4.22
N ALA A 291 -1.51 17.36 -4.58
CA ALA A 291 -2.84 16.85 -4.25
C ALA A 291 -2.98 16.57 -2.75
N GLU A 292 -1.98 15.93 -2.16
CA GLU A 292 -1.94 15.60 -0.74
C GLU A 292 -1.93 16.87 0.13
N ALA A 293 -1.14 17.89 -0.25
CA ALA A 293 -1.13 19.18 0.44
C ALA A 293 -2.50 19.88 0.40
N ARG A 294 -3.25 19.74 -0.70
CA ARG A 294 -4.61 20.30 -0.82
C ARG A 294 -5.62 19.54 0.05
N GLU A 295 -5.49 18.23 0.15
CA GLU A 295 -6.33 17.40 1.04
C GLU A 295 -6.06 17.73 2.51
N GLU A 296 -4.80 17.83 2.93
CA GLU A 296 -4.44 18.22 4.30
C GLU A 296 -4.96 19.63 4.63
N GLU A 297 -4.84 20.59 3.71
CA GLU A 297 -5.39 21.94 3.91
C GLU A 297 -6.92 21.92 4.02
N ALA A 298 -7.59 21.03 3.28
CA ALA A 298 -9.05 20.86 3.35
C ALA A 298 -9.49 20.18 4.66
N GLU A 299 -8.79 19.15 5.12
CA GLU A 299 -9.05 18.48 6.41
C GLU A 299 -8.82 19.44 7.57
N THR A 300 -7.72 20.19 7.57
CA THR A 300 -7.43 21.19 8.62
C THR A 300 -8.55 22.24 8.69
N LYS A 301 -9.03 22.72 7.55
CA LYS A 301 -10.16 23.67 7.48
C LYS A 301 -11.48 23.05 7.96
N ALA A 302 -11.69 21.75 7.73
CA ALA A 302 -12.87 21.04 8.19
C ALA A 302 -12.85 20.85 9.72
N GLU A 303 -11.71 20.45 10.28
CA GLU A 303 -11.52 20.32 11.73
C GLU A 303 -11.67 21.67 12.44
N GLU A 304 -11.07 22.75 11.91
CA GLU A 304 -11.26 24.10 12.45
C GLU A 304 -12.72 24.59 12.36
N ALA A 305 -13.49 24.14 11.38
CA ALA A 305 -14.90 24.49 11.22
C ALA A 305 -15.80 23.71 12.18
N GLU A 306 -15.49 22.45 12.46
CA GLU A 306 -16.16 21.66 13.50
C GLU A 306 -15.87 22.21 14.91
N GLU A 307 -14.63 22.59 15.19
CA GLU A 307 -14.23 23.17 16.48
C GLU A 307 -14.86 24.56 16.72
N LYS A 308 -15.06 25.36 15.66
CA LYS A 308 -15.83 26.61 15.72
C LYS A 308 -17.34 26.40 15.92
N HIS A 309 -17.86 25.20 15.65
CA HIS A 309 -19.26 24.84 15.87
C HIS A 309 -19.53 24.12 17.21
N GLU A 310 -18.49 23.77 17.99
CA GLU A 310 -18.63 23.32 19.40
C GLU A 310 -18.86 24.46 20.41
N GLY A 311 -19.12 25.68 19.93
CA GLY A 311 -19.75 26.73 20.71
C GLY A 311 -21.24 26.44 20.94
N LYS A 312 -21.54 25.66 21.99
CA LYS A 312 -22.84 25.47 22.68
C LYS A 312 -24.08 25.62 21.78
N ALA A 313 -24.68 24.49 21.39
CA ALA A 313 -25.99 24.48 20.74
C ALA A 313 -26.98 25.34 21.55
N PRO A 314 -27.73 26.26 20.91
CA PRO A 314 -28.68 27.12 21.61
C PRO A 314 -29.69 26.24 22.32
N THR A 315 -29.92 26.53 23.60
CA THR A 315 -30.93 25.83 24.38
C THR A 315 -32.31 26.11 23.80
N ALA A 316 -33.30 25.27 24.11
CA ALA A 316 -34.69 25.53 23.69
C ALA A 316 -35.17 26.93 24.14
N GLU A 317 -34.64 27.44 25.26
CA GLU A 317 -34.93 28.78 25.77
C GLU A 317 -34.29 29.89 24.91
N ASP A 318 -33.07 29.68 24.41
CA ASP A 318 -32.39 30.63 23.49
C ASP A 318 -33.13 30.73 22.15
N VAL A 319 -33.63 29.60 21.64
CA VAL A 319 -34.42 29.55 20.39
C VAL A 319 -35.79 30.20 20.58
N VAL A 320 -36.45 29.97 21.72
CA VAL A 320 -37.74 30.59 22.04
C VAL A 320 -37.61 32.10 22.23
N GLY A 321 -36.54 32.57 22.90
CA GLY A 321 -36.25 34.00 23.05
C GLY A 321 -36.03 34.70 21.70
N ALA A 322 -35.23 34.09 20.82
CA ALA A 322 -34.98 34.64 19.49
C ALA A 322 -36.25 34.68 18.60
N ILE A 323 -37.14 33.68 18.73
CA ILE A 323 -38.43 33.67 18.04
C ILE A 323 -39.38 34.74 18.61
N ALA A 324 -39.42 34.91 19.95
CA ALA A 324 -40.24 35.93 20.60
C ALA A 324 -39.82 37.35 20.23
N ASP A 325 -38.51 37.64 20.18
CA ASP A 325 -37.97 38.93 19.76
C ASP A 325 -38.23 39.21 18.26
N ALA A 326 -38.14 38.18 17.41
CA ALA A 326 -38.44 38.30 16.00
C ALA A 326 -39.94 38.52 15.73
N ILE A 327 -40.82 37.94 16.54
CA ILE A 327 -42.27 38.15 16.48
C ILE A 327 -42.65 39.52 17.06
N GLY A 328 -42.04 39.94 18.19
CA GLY A 328 -42.26 41.25 18.80
C GLY A 328 -41.84 42.41 17.90
N LYS A 329 -40.74 42.26 17.14
CA LYS A 329 -40.36 43.23 16.10
C LYS A 329 -41.27 43.25 14.88
N LYS A 330 -42.00 42.16 14.60
CA LYS A 330 -42.93 42.06 13.46
C LYS A 330 -44.35 42.52 13.80
N LEU A 331 -44.70 42.56 15.08
CA LEU A 331 -45.99 43.02 15.58
C LEU A 331 -45.84 44.38 16.27
N ASN A 332 -45.36 45.38 15.53
CA ASN A 332 -45.53 46.78 15.92
C ASN A 332 -46.96 47.18 15.48
N LEU A 333 -47.94 46.91 16.34
CA LEU A 333 -49.28 47.49 16.25
C LEU A 333 -49.39 48.56 17.32
N GLU A 334 -49.60 49.78 16.86
CA GLU A 334 -49.81 50.99 17.64
C GLU A 334 -51.01 50.81 18.59
N GLU A 335 -50.84 51.23 19.84
CA GLU A 335 -51.97 51.48 20.73
C GLU A 335 -52.71 52.74 20.24
N GLU A 336 -53.98 52.59 19.86
CA GLU A 336 -54.95 53.68 19.90
C GLU A 336 -56.22 53.24 20.66
N ASP A 337 -56.68 54.18 21.49
CA ASP A 337 -57.80 54.12 22.43
C ASP A 337 -59.15 53.69 21.81
N GLY A 338 -59.99 53.01 22.61
CA GLY A 338 -61.40 52.86 22.27
C GLY A 338 -62.20 51.91 23.19
N GLN A 339 -63.31 52.41 23.72
CA GLN A 339 -64.18 51.80 24.75
C GLN A 339 -65.12 50.69 24.24
N SER A 340 -65.62 49.90 25.23
CA SER A 340 -66.89 49.14 25.26
C SER A 340 -67.00 47.96 24.28
N ASP A 341 -67.67 46.85 24.54
CA ASP A 341 -68.68 46.50 25.54
C ASP A 341 -68.73 44.96 25.67
N ASP A 342 -69.40 44.55 26.73
CA ASP A 342 -69.95 43.26 27.16
C ASP A 342 -70.02 42.02 26.21
N THR A 343 -70.04 40.84 26.87
CA THR A 343 -70.62 39.53 26.51
C THR A 343 -69.69 38.33 26.26
N THR A 344 -69.71 37.41 27.23
CA THR A 344 -69.52 35.94 27.09
C THR A 344 -70.76 35.35 26.36
N PRO A 345 -70.82 34.06 25.88
CA PRO A 345 -70.11 32.87 26.37
C PRO A 345 -69.78 31.74 25.34
N THR A 346 -69.11 30.68 25.84
CA THR A 346 -69.26 29.23 25.52
C THR A 346 -69.33 28.72 24.07
N ALA A 347 -68.54 27.69 23.74
CA ALA A 347 -69.00 26.28 23.75
C ALA A 347 -67.96 25.30 23.16
N THR A 348 -67.87 24.15 23.82
CA THR A 348 -67.10 22.92 23.57
C THR A 348 -67.63 22.10 22.36
N PRO A 349 -66.92 21.03 21.92
CA PRO A 349 -67.01 20.38 20.59
C PRO A 349 -67.94 19.16 20.55
N PRO A 350 -68.06 18.50 19.39
CA PRO A 350 -68.13 17.02 19.33
C PRO A 350 -67.15 16.46 18.26
N SER A 351 -66.34 15.42 18.51
CA SER A 351 -66.60 13.99 18.74
C SER A 351 -67.07 13.19 17.52
N LYS A 352 -66.13 12.35 17.03
CA LYS A 352 -66.18 10.92 16.66
C LYS A 352 -67.32 10.32 15.80
N ASP A 353 -66.94 9.16 15.24
CA ASP A 353 -67.74 8.05 14.69
C ASP A 353 -67.77 8.02 13.14
N ASP A 354 -67.62 6.91 12.42
CA ASP A 354 -67.26 5.50 12.67
C ASP A 354 -67.23 4.80 11.26
N VAL A 355 -67.05 3.47 11.21
CA VAL A 355 -67.39 2.52 10.11
C VAL A 355 -66.25 2.23 9.10
N SER A 356 -65.46 1.15 9.24
CA SER A 356 -65.69 -0.26 8.82
C SER A 356 -65.81 -0.44 7.29
N THR A 357 -65.04 -1.28 6.57
CA THR A 357 -65.13 -2.76 6.55
C THR A 357 -64.05 -3.37 5.62
N LYS A 358 -63.51 -4.52 6.05
CA LYS A 358 -63.22 -5.79 5.35
C LYS A 358 -62.73 -5.79 3.88
N ASP A 359 -61.62 -6.47 3.63
CA ASP A 359 -61.65 -7.77 2.92
C ASP A 359 -60.39 -8.62 3.19
N GLU A 360 -60.62 -9.92 3.32
CA GLU A 360 -59.67 -10.97 3.69
C GLU A 360 -58.88 -11.55 2.50
N ALA A 361 -57.80 -12.25 2.86
CA ALA A 361 -56.74 -12.88 2.07
C ALA A 361 -57.20 -14.02 1.10
N PRO A 362 -56.29 -14.70 0.36
CA PRO A 362 -55.47 -15.74 1.01
C PRO A 362 -54.01 -15.88 0.54
N VAL A 363 -53.28 -16.52 1.44
CA VAL A 363 -51.89 -17.00 1.45
C VAL A 363 -51.65 -18.15 0.46
N ALA A 364 -50.46 -18.21 -0.15
CA ALA A 364 -49.83 -19.48 -0.56
C ALA A 364 -48.31 -19.36 -0.69
N ASP A 365 -47.61 -20.05 0.21
CA ASP A 365 -46.25 -20.62 0.13
C ASP A 365 -46.42 -22.05 0.72
N PRO A 366 -45.54 -23.08 0.54
CA PRO A 366 -44.14 -23.06 0.13
C PRO A 366 -43.71 -24.20 -0.84
N ALA A 367 -42.43 -24.24 -1.26
CA ALA A 367 -41.51 -25.38 -1.06
C ALA A 367 -40.26 -25.40 -1.99
N PRO A 368 -39.14 -26.01 -1.55
CA PRO A 368 -37.83 -25.99 -2.20
C PRO A 368 -37.52 -27.23 -3.06
N GLY A 369 -36.53 -27.14 -3.96
CA GLY A 369 -36.05 -28.27 -4.76
C GLY A 369 -34.60 -28.14 -5.21
N LYS A 370 -33.83 -29.21 -4.97
CA LYS A 370 -32.38 -29.41 -5.17
C LYS A 370 -31.96 -29.49 -6.65
N LEU A 371 -30.70 -29.12 -6.94
CA LEU A 371 -29.64 -30.02 -7.44
C LEU A 371 -28.26 -29.33 -7.33
#